data_AF-A0A1H6DZ67-F1
#
_entry.id   AF-A0A1H6DZ67-F1
#
_cell.length_a   1.000
_cell.length_b   1.000
_cell.length_c   1.000
_cell.angle_alpha   90.00
_cell.angle_beta   90.00
_cell.angle_gamma   90.00
#
_symmetry.space_group_name_H-M   'P 1'
#
loop_
_entity.id
_entity.type
_entity.pdbx_description
1 polymer ?
#
loop_
_entity_poly.entity_id
_entity_poly.type
_entity_poly.pdbx_seq_one_letter_code
_entity_poly.pdbx_strand_id
1 'polypeptide(L)'
;MFVWEQGVFMPADADAMAGFEALDEVLLHFAAEMPDRLATRIGNQLDSGDVLGAAIGLASFAARRELLVSNNDRRTLREAIEAHRGDTTCVDRLDRRAGVRSSAPPQIPAAAATRVMAAVPPQAAPPRSGSRQPVRREHATGRPTVPMPAHRPDPRVDPAAQTLLMPAIR
;
A
#
# COMPACT_ATOMS: atom_id res chain seq x y z
N MET A 1 17.02 -12.23 -28.07
CA MET A 1 18.26 -13.04 -28.00
C MET A 1 17.90 -14.29 -27.22
N PHE A 2 18.03 -15.48 -27.81
CA PHE A 2 17.66 -16.73 -27.15
C PHE A 2 18.90 -17.33 -26.49
N VAL A 3 18.84 -17.60 -25.19
CA VAL A 3 19.89 -18.33 -24.47
C VAL A 3 19.53 -19.80 -24.51
N TRP A 4 20.44 -20.64 -25.02
CA TRP A 4 20.27 -22.08 -25.11
C TRP A 4 20.98 -22.74 -23.92
N GLU A 5 20.21 -23.23 -22.96
CA GLU A 5 20.66 -24.14 -21.90
C GLU A 5 19.47 -25.08 -21.62
N GLN A 6 19.58 -26.35 -22.03
CA GLN A 6 18.73 -27.47 -21.58
C GLN A 6 17.28 -27.60 -22.10
N GLY A 7 17.03 -27.24 -23.38
CA GLY A 7 15.86 -27.78 -24.10
C GLY A 7 14.48 -27.26 -23.70
N VAL A 8 14.40 -26.23 -22.86
CA VAL A 8 13.17 -25.49 -22.56
C VAL A 8 13.32 -24.08 -23.12
N PHE A 9 12.43 -23.69 -24.04
CA PHE A 9 12.33 -22.31 -24.50
C PHE A 9 11.79 -21.45 -23.35
N MET A 10 12.68 -20.88 -22.54
CA MET A 10 12.31 -19.72 -21.73
C MET A 10 12.47 -18.48 -22.61
N PRO A 11 11.39 -17.73 -22.89
CA PRO A 11 11.56 -16.43 -23.51
C PRO A 11 12.42 -15.59 -22.56
N ALA A 12 13.35 -14.81 -23.10
CA ALA A 12 14.10 -13.81 -22.31
C ALA A 12 13.14 -12.82 -21.59
N ASP A 13 11.89 -12.78 -22.04
CA ASP A 13 10.80 -12.03 -21.43
C ASP A 13 10.28 -12.64 -20.11
N ALA A 14 10.64 -13.88 -19.75
CA ALA A 14 10.18 -14.48 -18.49
C ALA A 14 10.68 -13.69 -17.26
N ASP A 15 11.95 -13.27 -17.26
CA ASP A 15 12.51 -12.40 -16.23
C ASP A 15 11.94 -10.98 -16.31
N ALA A 16 11.64 -10.49 -17.51
CA ALA A 16 11.00 -9.19 -17.68
C ALA A 16 9.59 -9.19 -17.08
N MET A 17 8.76 -10.21 -17.39
CA MET A 17 7.42 -10.42 -16.86
C MET A 17 7.41 -10.58 -15.34
N ALA A 18 8.38 -11.31 -14.77
CA ALA A 18 8.56 -11.41 -13.33
C ALA A 18 8.87 -10.05 -12.67
N GLY A 19 9.66 -9.20 -13.35
CA GLY A 19 9.94 -7.83 -12.91
C GLY A 19 8.70 -6.93 -12.88
N PHE A 20 7.79 -7.08 -13.85
CA PHE A 20 6.52 -6.35 -13.88
C PHE A 20 5.61 -6.73 -12.72
N GLU A 21 5.37 -8.02 -12.50
CA GLU A 21 4.52 -8.50 -11.40
C GLU A 21 5.07 -8.09 -10.04
N ALA A 22 6.39 -8.16 -9.86
CA ALA A 22 7.03 -7.73 -8.63
C ALA A 22 6.89 -6.21 -8.39
N LEU A 23 6.96 -5.38 -9.44
CA LEU A 23 6.73 -3.94 -9.29
C LEU A 23 5.26 -3.58 -9.07
N ASP A 24 4.32 -4.35 -9.62
CA ASP A 24 2.89 -4.19 -9.36
C ASP A 24 2.56 -4.48 -7.88
N GLU A 25 3.18 -5.52 -7.31
CA GLU A 25 3.08 -5.81 -5.88
C GLU A 25 3.63 -4.64 -5.03
N VAL A 26 4.78 -4.08 -5.40
CA VAL A 26 5.36 -2.90 -4.72
C VAL A 26 4.44 -1.68 -4.83
N LEU A 27 3.82 -1.47 -6.00
CA LEU A 27 2.83 -0.41 -6.20
C LEU A 27 1.63 -0.61 -5.26
N LEU A 28 1.12 -1.83 -5.13
CA LEU A 28 0.03 -2.16 -4.23
C LEU A 28 0.39 -1.86 -2.76
N HIS A 29 1.62 -2.17 -2.33
CA HIS A 29 2.10 -1.83 -0.98
C HIS A 29 2.13 -0.32 -0.72
N PHE A 30 2.34 0.51 -1.75
CA PHE A 30 2.40 1.96 -1.61
C PHE A 30 1.06 2.67 -1.86
N ALA A 31 0.09 1.98 -2.48
CA ALA A 31 -1.15 2.58 -2.97
C ALA A 31 -1.92 3.35 -1.89
N ALA A 32 -1.94 2.86 -0.64
CA ALA A 32 -2.63 3.51 0.47
C ALA A 32 -2.08 4.90 0.83
N GLU A 33 -0.78 5.14 0.61
CA GLU A 33 -0.10 6.40 0.95
C GLU A 33 0.03 7.35 -0.27
N MET A 34 -0.26 6.82 -1.46
CA MET A 34 0.02 7.45 -2.74
C MET A 34 -1.18 8.26 -3.23
N PRO A 35 -0.98 9.48 -3.76
CA PRO A 35 -2.05 10.19 -4.44
C PRO A 35 -2.55 9.41 -5.67
N ASP A 36 -3.87 9.29 -5.84
CA ASP A 36 -4.50 8.51 -6.93
C ASP A 36 -3.89 8.81 -8.31
N ARG A 37 -3.68 10.10 -8.62
CA ARG A 37 -3.09 10.52 -9.91
C ARG A 37 -1.69 9.95 -10.14
N LEU A 38 -0.90 9.77 -9.09
CA LEU A 38 0.43 9.18 -9.18
C LEU A 38 0.34 7.66 -9.30
N ALA A 39 -0.55 7.02 -8.53
CA ALA A 39 -0.79 5.59 -8.60
C ALA A 39 -1.26 5.18 -10.00
N THR A 40 -2.23 5.90 -10.57
CA THR A 40 -2.70 5.68 -11.95
C THR A 40 -1.59 5.89 -12.97
N ARG A 41 -0.74 6.90 -12.80
CA ARG A 41 0.38 7.13 -13.72
C ARG A 41 1.37 5.98 -13.71
N ILE A 42 1.75 5.52 -12.52
CA ILE A 42 2.71 4.42 -12.36
C ILE A 42 2.08 3.11 -12.86
N GLY A 43 0.80 2.86 -12.59
CA GLY A 43 0.06 1.73 -13.15
C GLY A 43 0.08 1.73 -14.68
N ASN A 44 -0.22 2.87 -15.32
CA ASN A 44 -0.15 3.01 -16.78
C ASN A 44 1.27 2.76 -17.33
N GLN A 45 2.33 3.10 -16.57
CA GLN A 45 3.71 2.82 -16.96
C GLN A 45 3.96 1.31 -16.97
N LEU A 46 3.53 0.60 -15.91
CA LEU A 46 3.61 -0.86 -15.84
C LEU A 46 2.83 -1.52 -16.98
N ASP A 47 1.59 -1.10 -17.23
CA ASP A 47 0.75 -1.60 -18.32
C ASP A 47 1.40 -1.41 -19.70
N SER A 48 2.19 -0.34 -19.86
CA SER A 48 2.86 0.01 -21.12
C SER A 48 4.24 -0.65 -21.31
N GLY A 49 4.74 -1.37 -20.31
CA GLY A 49 6.08 -1.96 -20.36
C GLY A 49 7.21 -1.06 -19.82
N ASP A 50 6.90 0.14 -19.31
CA ASP A 50 7.88 1.11 -18.79
C ASP A 50 8.29 0.77 -17.34
N VAL A 51 8.99 -0.37 -17.16
CA VAL A 51 9.52 -0.87 -15.87
C VAL A 51 10.36 0.19 -15.18
N LEU A 52 11.29 0.82 -15.92
CA LEU A 52 12.22 1.79 -15.36
C LEU A 52 11.49 3.03 -14.85
N GLY A 53 10.58 3.59 -15.65
CA GLY A 53 9.80 4.76 -15.25
C GLY A 53 8.93 4.48 -14.03
N ALA A 54 8.31 3.30 -13.96
CA ALA A 54 7.53 2.86 -12.81
C ALA A 54 8.41 2.69 -11.56
N ALA A 55 9.54 1.98 -11.65
CA ALA A 55 10.46 1.76 -10.54
C ALA A 55 11.06 3.07 -10.00
N ILE A 56 11.48 3.99 -10.88
CA ILE A 56 11.93 5.34 -10.48
C ILE A 56 10.80 6.10 -9.80
N GLY A 57 9.57 6.03 -10.35
CA GLY A 57 8.39 6.67 -9.77
C GLY A 57 8.11 6.20 -8.34
N LEU A 58 8.11 4.89 -8.14
CA LEU A 58 7.91 4.24 -6.84
C LEU A 58 9.03 4.59 -5.84
N ALA A 59 10.29 4.43 -6.25
CA ALA A 59 11.44 4.73 -5.38
C ALA A 59 11.48 6.23 -4.99
N SER A 60 11.21 7.13 -5.95
CA SER A 60 11.16 8.58 -5.70
C SER A 60 10.00 8.98 -4.81
N PHE A 61 8.84 8.34 -4.98
CA PHE A 61 7.69 8.54 -4.11
C PHE A 61 8.00 8.13 -2.67
N ALA A 62 8.45 6.89 -2.46
CA ALA A 62 8.78 6.37 -1.15
C ALA A 62 9.89 7.19 -0.48
N ALA A 63 10.92 7.59 -1.23
CA ALA A 63 12.02 8.39 -0.70
C ALA A 63 11.59 9.81 -0.27
N ARG A 64 10.66 10.44 -1.01
CA ARG A 64 10.11 11.78 -0.68
C ARG A 64 9.13 11.75 0.48
N ARG A 65 8.34 10.69 0.59
CA ARG A 65 7.38 10.48 1.70
C ARG A 65 8.02 9.84 2.93
N GLU A 66 9.30 9.50 2.85
CA GLU A 66 10.07 8.89 3.93
C GLU A 66 9.48 7.56 4.43
N LEU A 67 8.85 6.82 3.52
CA LEU A 67 8.10 5.60 3.85
C LEU A 67 9.02 4.51 4.42
N LEU A 68 8.45 3.72 5.31
CA LEU A 68 9.02 2.45 5.74
C LEU A 68 8.76 1.41 4.66
N VAL A 69 9.75 1.20 3.81
CA VAL A 69 9.70 0.21 2.74
C VAL A 69 10.27 -1.12 3.25
N SER A 70 9.71 -2.27 2.86
CA SER A 70 10.27 -3.56 3.26
C SER A 70 11.65 -3.80 2.60
N ASN A 71 12.44 -4.75 3.13
CA ASN A 71 13.71 -5.11 2.47
C ASN A 71 13.47 -5.69 1.07
N ASN A 72 12.42 -6.51 0.92
CA ASN A 72 12.03 -7.10 -0.35
C ASN A 72 11.69 -6.03 -1.38
N ASP A 73 10.80 -5.08 -1.06
CA ASP A 73 10.41 -4.02 -2.00
C ASP A 73 11.61 -3.15 -2.39
N ARG A 74 12.52 -2.83 -1.45
CA ARG A 74 13.75 -2.08 -1.78
C ARG A 74 14.65 -2.86 -2.73
N ARG A 75 14.76 -4.18 -2.55
CA ARG A 75 15.52 -5.06 -3.44
C ARG A 75 14.90 -5.11 -4.82
N THR A 76 13.59 -5.32 -4.93
CA THR A 76 12.85 -5.30 -6.20
C THR A 76 13.05 -3.98 -6.95
N LEU A 77 12.94 -2.84 -6.26
CA LEU A 77 13.18 -1.52 -6.85
C LEU A 77 14.62 -1.37 -7.33
N ARG A 78 15.60 -1.86 -6.56
CA ARG A 78 17.01 -1.83 -6.97
C ARG A 78 17.25 -2.66 -8.22
N GLU A 79 16.81 -3.91 -8.21
CA GLU A 79 16.99 -4.85 -9.32
C GLU A 79 16.36 -4.31 -10.60
N ALA A 80 15.13 -3.77 -10.54
CA ALA A 80 14.46 -3.15 -11.68
C ALA A 80 15.20 -1.91 -12.21
N ILE A 81 15.70 -1.04 -11.34
CA ILE A 81 16.44 0.16 -11.76
C ILE A 81 17.80 -0.23 -12.37
N GLU A 82 18.53 -1.14 -11.75
CA GLU A 82 19.86 -1.58 -12.20
C GLU A 82 19.79 -2.36 -13.54
N ALA A 83 18.78 -3.22 -13.71
CA ALA A 83 18.56 -3.97 -14.95
C ALA A 83 18.37 -3.04 -16.16
N HIS A 84 17.78 -1.86 -15.94
CA HIS A 84 17.54 -0.84 -16.95
C HIS A 84 18.57 0.32 -16.91
N ARG A 85 19.69 0.17 -16.18
CA ARG A 85 20.77 1.17 -16.04
C ARG A 85 20.30 2.54 -15.51
N GLY A 86 19.30 2.55 -14.66
CA GLY A 86 18.77 3.75 -14.02
C GLY A 86 19.57 4.21 -12.81
N ASP A 87 19.17 5.37 -12.25
CA ASP A 87 19.78 5.95 -11.05
C ASP A 87 19.19 5.35 -9.76
N THR A 88 20.04 4.69 -8.97
CA THR A 88 19.67 4.04 -7.70
C THR A 88 19.64 5.00 -6.51
N THR A 89 19.91 6.30 -6.68
CA THR A 89 20.03 7.27 -5.59
C THR A 89 18.82 7.29 -4.65
N CYS A 90 17.60 7.13 -5.19
CA CYS A 90 16.39 7.08 -4.38
C CYS A 90 16.35 5.82 -3.50
N VAL A 91 16.77 4.67 -4.03
CA VAL A 91 16.86 3.41 -3.28
C VAL A 91 17.96 3.48 -2.22
N ASP A 92 19.12 4.06 -2.55
CA ASP A 92 20.22 4.27 -1.59
C ASP A 92 19.81 5.17 -0.40
N ARG A 93 18.87 6.09 -0.61
CA ARG A 93 18.28 6.88 0.48
C ARG A 93 17.34 6.03 1.34
N LEU A 94 16.57 5.12 0.74
CA LEU A 94 15.70 4.21 1.48
C LEU A 94 16.52 3.22 2.33
N ASP A 95 17.60 2.66 1.76
CA ASP A 95 18.49 1.72 2.45
C ASP A 95 19.19 2.35 3.65
N ARG A 96 19.74 3.56 3.48
CA ARG A 96 20.36 4.30 4.61
C ARG A 96 19.40 4.49 5.77
N ARG A 97 18.13 4.82 5.52
CA ARG A 97 17.13 4.99 6.58
C ARG A 97 16.77 3.68 7.26
N ALA A 98 16.69 2.58 6.51
CA ALA A 98 16.45 1.27 7.07
C ALA A 98 17.60 0.85 8.00
N GLY A 99 18.85 1.12 7.61
CA GLY A 99 20.04 0.89 8.43
C GLY A 99 20.03 1.69 9.73
N VAL A 100 19.70 2.99 9.68
CA VAL A 100 19.62 3.87 10.86
C VAL A 100 18.59 3.37 11.87
N ARG A 101 17.42 2.90 11.42
CA ARG A 101 16.38 2.37 12.31
C ARG A 101 16.73 1.01 12.90
N SER A 102 17.50 0.18 12.17
CA SER A 102 17.96 -1.11 12.65
C SER A 102 19.08 -1.00 13.70
N SER A 103 19.85 0.08 13.69
CA SER A 103 20.92 0.35 14.68
C SER A 103 20.45 1.15 15.89
N ALA A 104 19.20 1.62 15.92
CA ALA A 104 18.66 2.32 17.08
C ALA A 104 18.40 1.30 18.21
N PRO A 105 18.95 1.49 19.42
CA PRO A 105 18.64 0.62 20.55
C PRO A 105 17.13 0.65 20.82
N PRO A 106 16.53 -0.47 21.31
CA PRO A 106 15.10 -0.52 21.60
C PRO A 106 14.78 0.54 22.65
N GLN A 107 14.09 1.59 22.25
CA GLN A 107 13.53 2.56 23.17
C GLN A 107 12.35 1.88 23.87
N ILE A 108 12.65 1.25 25.01
CA ILE A 108 11.63 0.83 25.96
C ILE A 108 10.96 2.14 26.43
N PRO A 109 9.66 2.36 26.21
CA PRO A 109 9.00 3.55 26.73
C PRO A 109 9.08 3.54 28.25
N ALA A 110 9.81 4.50 28.81
CA ALA A 110 10.03 4.70 30.24
C ALA A 110 8.77 5.26 30.94
N ALA A 111 7.65 4.54 30.84
CA ALA A 111 6.39 4.93 31.46
C ALA A 111 5.63 3.71 32.02
N ALA A 112 6.25 2.98 32.94
CA ALA A 112 5.55 2.16 33.92
C ALA A 112 6.49 1.72 35.06
N ALA A 113 7.22 2.66 35.67
CA ALA A 113 7.81 2.44 36.98
C ALA A 113 6.73 2.63 38.06
N THR A 114 5.71 1.75 38.07
CA THR A 114 4.77 1.67 39.20
C THR A 114 5.13 0.45 40.04
N ARG A 115 5.71 0.79 41.20
CA ARG A 115 6.18 -0.07 42.30
C ARG A 115 5.32 -1.34 42.51
N VAL A 116 5.98 -2.49 42.45
CA VAL A 116 5.48 -3.76 43.02
C VAL A 116 5.61 -3.66 44.54
N MET A 117 4.50 -3.52 45.25
CA MET A 117 4.44 -3.83 46.68
C MET A 117 4.05 -5.31 46.87
N ALA A 118 4.89 -5.96 47.68
CA ALA A 118 4.75 -7.20 48.45
C ALA A 118 3.51 -8.09 48.26
N ALA A 119 3.79 -9.37 48.02
CA ALA A 119 2.86 -10.50 48.05
C ALA A 119 2.55 -10.99 49.48
N VAL A 120 1.32 -11.51 49.68
CA VAL A 120 0.90 -12.79 50.34
C VAL A 120 -0.47 -12.67 51.07
N PRO A 121 -1.35 -13.72 51.06
CA PRO A 121 -2.83 -13.64 51.03
C PRO A 121 -3.53 -14.04 52.36
N PRO A 122 -4.88 -14.18 52.42
CA PRO A 122 -5.47 -15.54 52.34
C PRO A 122 -6.89 -15.72 51.75
N GLN A 123 -7.06 -16.89 51.09
CA GLN A 123 -8.12 -17.91 51.15
C GLN A 123 -9.63 -17.70 50.85
N ALA A 124 -10.09 -18.67 50.04
CA ALA A 124 -11.32 -19.51 50.12
C ALA A 124 -12.69 -18.97 49.65
N ALA A 125 -13.24 -19.65 48.63
CA ALA A 125 -14.63 -19.62 48.15
C ALA A 125 -15.43 -20.81 48.77
N PRO A 126 -16.72 -21.11 48.43
CA PRO A 126 -17.92 -20.36 47.99
C PRO A 126 -19.16 -20.83 48.85
N PRO A 127 -20.41 -21.14 48.36
CA PRO A 127 -21.38 -20.52 47.40
C PRO A 127 -22.81 -20.35 48.00
N ARG A 128 -23.71 -19.51 47.45
CA ARG A 128 -25.20 -19.71 47.41
C ARG A 128 -25.80 -18.91 46.24
N SER A 129 -26.23 -19.55 45.14
CA SER A 129 -27.55 -20.16 44.90
C SER A 129 -28.71 -19.15 44.88
N GLY A 130 -29.35 -18.97 43.72
CA GLY A 130 -30.50 -18.08 43.55
C GLY A 130 -30.94 -17.94 42.10
N SER A 131 -31.56 -18.98 41.57
CA SER A 131 -32.26 -19.03 40.29
C SER A 131 -33.47 -18.09 40.24
N ARG A 132 -33.72 -17.45 39.08
CA ARG A 132 -35.03 -17.26 38.42
C ARG A 132 -34.97 -16.17 37.34
N GLN A 133 -34.90 -16.59 36.09
CA GLN A 133 -35.78 -16.05 35.03
C GLN A 133 -37.14 -16.78 35.15
N PRO A 134 -38.31 -16.29 34.65
CA PRO A 134 -38.44 -16.01 33.20
C PRO A 134 -39.59 -15.06 32.69
N VAL A 135 -39.50 -14.79 31.37
CA VAL A 135 -40.49 -14.44 30.30
C VAL A 135 -41.30 -13.13 30.24
N ARG A 136 -41.43 -12.68 28.97
CA ARG A 136 -42.49 -11.93 28.25
C ARG A 136 -42.29 -10.41 28.18
N ARG A 137 -42.44 -9.73 27.02
CA ARG A 137 -43.33 -9.95 25.86
C ARG A 137 -42.79 -9.23 24.60
N GLU A 138 -43.19 -9.74 23.45
CA GLU A 138 -42.94 -9.29 22.08
C GLU A 138 -43.58 -7.93 21.74
N HIS A 139 -42.94 -7.11 20.89
CA HIS A 139 -43.42 -6.79 19.52
C HIS A 139 -42.70 -5.60 18.89
N ALA A 140 -42.75 -5.60 17.55
CA ALA A 140 -42.68 -4.48 16.60
C ALA A 140 -41.31 -4.20 15.95
N THR A 141 -41.05 -4.96 14.89
CA THR A 141 -40.74 -4.44 13.54
C THR A 141 -40.44 -2.94 13.44
N GLY A 142 -39.15 -2.62 13.33
CA GLY A 142 -38.66 -1.32 12.89
C GLY A 142 -37.42 -1.52 12.01
N ARG A 143 -37.63 -1.48 10.69
CA ARG A 143 -36.55 -1.44 9.67
C ARG A 143 -35.47 -0.43 10.06
N PRO A 144 -34.17 -0.73 9.91
CA PRO A 144 -33.17 0.32 9.90
C PRO A 144 -33.35 1.15 8.61
N THR A 145 -33.81 2.39 8.77
CA THR A 145 -33.85 3.37 7.69
C THR A 145 -32.41 3.72 7.31
N VAL A 146 -31.95 3.19 6.17
CA VAL A 146 -30.73 3.65 5.51
C VAL A 146 -30.99 5.04 4.95
N PRO A 147 -30.21 6.09 5.28
CA PRO A 147 -30.29 7.33 4.55
C PRO A 147 -29.71 7.12 3.14
N MET A 148 -30.57 7.08 2.13
CA MET A 148 -30.15 7.21 0.72
C MET A 148 -29.50 8.59 0.51
N PRO A 149 -28.33 8.67 -0.14
CA PRO A 149 -27.90 9.93 -0.73
C PRO A 149 -28.84 10.27 -1.90
N ALA A 150 -29.38 11.49 -1.85
CA ALA A 150 -30.24 12.04 -2.86
C ALA A 150 -29.51 12.09 -4.22
N HIS A 151 -30.09 11.41 -5.19
CA HIS A 151 -29.73 11.51 -6.60
C HIS A 151 -30.09 12.93 -7.07
N ARG A 152 -29.09 13.78 -7.28
CA ARG A 152 -29.28 15.10 -7.89
C ARG A 152 -29.05 14.96 -9.40
N PRO A 153 -29.99 15.36 -10.25
CA PRO A 153 -29.84 15.25 -11.70
C PRO A 153 -28.82 16.26 -12.23
N ASP A 154 -28.05 15.75 -13.19
CA ASP A 154 -27.17 16.39 -14.15
C ASP A 154 -27.80 17.63 -14.82
N PRO A 155 -27.13 18.79 -14.87
CA PRO A 155 -27.42 19.79 -15.88
C PRO A 155 -26.61 19.48 -17.15
N ARG A 156 -27.33 18.93 -18.13
CA ARG A 156 -26.92 18.72 -19.51
C ARG A 156 -26.15 19.93 -20.09
N VAL A 157 -24.95 19.64 -20.58
CA VAL A 157 -24.36 19.97 -21.89
C VAL A 157 -24.50 21.42 -22.39
N ASP A 158 -23.36 22.10 -22.52
CA ASP A 158 -23.15 23.12 -23.56
C ASP A 158 -22.23 22.53 -24.66
N PRO A 159 -22.71 22.30 -25.89
CA PRO A 159 -21.91 21.75 -26.98
C PRO A 159 -21.25 22.83 -27.87
N ALA A 160 -21.24 24.11 -27.46
CA ALA A 160 -20.80 25.21 -28.33
C ALA A 160 -19.31 25.64 -28.21
N ALA A 161 -18.43 24.85 -27.57
CA ALA A 161 -16.98 25.14 -27.52
C ALA A 161 -16.14 24.27 -28.46
N GLN A 162 -16.75 23.62 -29.46
CA GLN A 162 -16.04 23.10 -30.62
C GLN A 162 -15.99 24.18 -31.70
N THR A 163 -14.94 25.00 -31.69
CA THR A 163 -14.55 25.78 -32.87
C THR A 163 -13.05 25.73 -33.04
N LEU A 164 -12.65 24.83 -33.93
CA LEU A 164 -11.57 24.98 -34.91
C LEU A 164 -10.89 26.35 -34.91
N LEU A 165 -9.58 26.38 -34.64
CA LEU A 165 -8.68 27.24 -35.38
C LEU A 165 -7.28 26.61 -35.46
N MET A 166 -7.04 25.90 -36.56
CA MET A 166 -5.68 25.82 -37.09
C MET A 166 -5.22 27.22 -37.50
N PRO A 167 -3.92 27.49 -37.44
CA PRO A 167 -3.31 28.19 -38.56
C PRO A 167 -2.03 27.51 -39.05
N ALA A 168 -2.08 27.23 -40.36
CA ALA A 168 -1.03 27.32 -41.38
C ALA A 168 0.43 27.15 -40.95
N ILE A 169 0.99 26.05 -41.45
CA ILE A 169 2.39 25.88 -41.81
C ILE A 169 2.81 27.04 -42.72
N ARG A 170 3.98 27.63 -42.44
CA ARG A 170 4.77 28.39 -43.41
C ARG A 170 6.02 27.60 -43.74
#